data_AF-A0A949W1L1-F1
#
_entry.id   AF-A0A949W1L1-F1
#
_cell.length_a   1.000
_cell.length_b   1.000
_cell.length_c   1.000
_cell.angle_alpha   90.00
_cell.angle_beta   90.00
_cell.angle_gamma   90.00
#
_symmetry.space_group_name_H-M   'P 1'
#
loop_
_entity.id
_entity.type
_entity.pdbx_description
1 polymer ?
#
loop_
_entity_poly.entity_id
_entity_poly.type
_entity_poly.pdbx_seq_one_letter_code
_entity_poly.pdbx_strand_id
1 'polypeptide(L)'
;MNLPRSRHRMNLFIERNHARRLDELAAKKGVSKSSIVAAALSAWLAPEAGDQREAAMAKRLDRLSRQFEKLERDQNILIETVALYVRYFLTVSTPLPEAHQEAAKAQGRARFEQFVEQLGRHLLRGRSLVRDVYEEIQPGGTGSGDAAASPQSAESMQEART
;
A
#
# COMPACT_ATOMS: atom_id res chain seq x y z
N MET A 1 27.44 22.60 -24.02
CA MET A 1 28.45 22.10 -24.97
C MET A 1 28.43 20.58 -24.96
N ASN A 2 27.99 19.95 -26.05
CA ASN A 2 27.88 18.49 -26.17
C ASN A 2 29.23 17.95 -26.66
N LEU A 3 30.04 17.38 -25.76
CA LEU A 3 31.33 16.79 -26.17
C LEU A 3 31.07 15.55 -27.05
N PRO A 4 31.88 15.33 -28.11
CA PRO A 4 31.77 14.10 -28.89
C PRO A 4 32.04 12.92 -27.96
N ARG A 5 31.05 12.01 -27.83
CA ARG A 5 31.24 10.75 -27.10
C ARG A 5 32.29 9.93 -27.84
N SER A 6 33.55 10.03 -27.42
CA SER A 6 34.64 9.16 -27.84
C SER A 6 34.21 7.72 -27.59
N ARG A 7 33.99 6.95 -28.67
CA ARG A 7 33.66 5.52 -28.59
C ARG A 7 34.90 4.72 -28.92
N HIS A 8 35.37 3.94 -27.96
CA HIS A 8 36.46 3.00 -28.19
C HIS A 8 35.90 1.69 -28.76
N ARG A 9 36.38 1.28 -29.94
CA ARG A 9 35.98 0.00 -30.55
C ARG A 9 36.85 -1.12 -29.98
N MET A 10 36.20 -2.12 -29.39
CA MET A 10 36.86 -3.27 -28.80
C MET A 10 36.30 -4.55 -29.43
N ASN A 11 37.18 -5.46 -29.87
CA ASN A 11 36.78 -6.78 -30.35
C ASN A 11 36.95 -7.77 -29.18
N LEU A 12 35.84 -8.35 -28.73
CA LEU A 12 35.78 -9.27 -27.60
C LEU A 12 35.25 -10.61 -28.07
N PHE A 13 35.79 -11.70 -27.53
CA PHE A 13 35.17 -13.01 -27.65
C PHE A 13 34.13 -13.19 -26.55
N ILE A 14 32.91 -13.55 -26.93
CA ILE A 14 31.82 -13.91 -26.01
C ILE A 14 31.31 -15.29 -26.35
N GLU A 15 30.86 -16.03 -25.34
CA GLU A 15 30.30 -17.36 -25.54
C GLU A 15 29.10 -17.30 -26.50
N ARG A 16 28.92 -18.34 -27.32
CA ARG A 16 27.84 -18.42 -28.32
C ARG A 16 26.45 -18.24 -27.69
N ASN A 17 26.22 -18.78 -26.50
CA ASN A 17 24.95 -18.63 -25.79
C ASN A 17 24.71 -17.15 -25.40
N HIS A 18 25.73 -16.47 -24.88
CA HIS A 18 25.65 -15.06 -24.52
C HIS A 18 25.42 -14.15 -25.73
N ALA A 19 26.08 -14.42 -26.85
CA ALA A 19 25.84 -13.70 -28.11
C ALA A 19 24.36 -13.81 -28.53
N ARG A 20 23.80 -15.03 -28.52
CA ARG A 20 22.38 -15.24 -28.86
C ARG A 20 21.45 -14.48 -27.90
N ARG A 21 21.66 -14.57 -26.59
CA ARG A 21 20.84 -13.87 -25.59
C ARG A 21 20.93 -12.34 -25.73
N LEU A 22 22.11 -11.83 -26.07
CA LEU A 22 22.30 -10.40 -26.33
C LEU A 22 21.52 -9.94 -27.56
N ASP A 23 21.47 -10.77 -28.61
CA ASP A 23 20.72 -10.50 -29.84
C ASP A 23 19.22 -10.46 -29.58
N GLU A 24 18.70 -11.46 -28.87
CA GLU A 24 17.30 -11.53 -28.45
C GLU A 24 16.92 -10.32 -27.58
N LEU A 25 17.78 -9.93 -26.64
CA LEU A 25 17.55 -8.79 -25.76
C LEU A 25 17.58 -7.46 -26.52
N ALA A 26 18.53 -7.29 -27.45
CA ALA A 26 18.63 -6.12 -28.32
C ALA A 26 17.37 -5.95 -29.17
N ALA A 27 16.89 -7.04 -29.80
CA ALA A 27 15.67 -7.04 -30.57
C ALA A 27 14.44 -6.71 -29.71
N LYS A 28 14.30 -7.37 -28.55
CA LYS A 28 13.17 -7.17 -27.63
C LYS A 28 13.10 -5.74 -27.10
N LYS A 29 14.25 -5.10 -26.85
CA LYS A 29 14.31 -3.73 -26.30
C LYS A 29 14.43 -2.63 -27.37
N GLY A 30 14.60 -2.98 -28.63
CA GLY A 30 14.78 -2.01 -29.72
C GLY A 30 16.06 -1.16 -29.59
N VAL A 31 17.13 -1.70 -29.00
CA VAL A 31 18.39 -0.99 -28.76
C VAL A 31 19.59 -1.78 -29.32
N SER A 32 20.71 -1.10 -29.58
CA SER A 32 21.91 -1.77 -30.10
C SER A 32 22.59 -2.65 -29.04
N LYS A 33 23.22 -3.74 -29.50
CA LYS A 33 24.03 -4.63 -28.65
C LYS A 33 25.12 -3.85 -27.89
N SER A 34 25.80 -2.93 -28.58
CA SER A 34 26.81 -2.06 -27.97
C SER A 34 26.24 -1.16 -26.88
N SER A 35 24.99 -0.68 -27.02
CA SER A 35 24.32 0.10 -25.97
C SER A 35 24.01 -0.74 -24.75
N ILE A 36 23.59 -2.00 -24.93
CA ILE A 36 23.34 -2.93 -23.83
C ILE A 36 24.65 -3.25 -23.10
N VAL A 37 25.70 -3.59 -23.83
CA VAL A 37 27.02 -3.93 -23.25
C VAL A 37 27.60 -2.72 -22.52
N ALA A 38 27.53 -1.52 -23.10
CA ALA A 38 28.00 -0.30 -22.44
C ALA A 38 27.22 -0.02 -21.16
N ALA A 39 25.88 -0.15 -21.17
CA ALA A 39 25.06 0.05 -19.98
C ALA A 39 25.36 -1.00 -18.89
N ALA A 40 25.52 -2.27 -19.27
CA ALA A 40 25.88 -3.34 -18.35
C ALA A 40 27.26 -3.12 -17.73
N LEU A 41 28.25 -2.71 -18.54
CA LEU A 41 29.60 -2.42 -18.07
C LEU A 41 29.64 -1.20 -17.16
N SER A 42 28.94 -0.11 -17.51
CA SER A 42 28.79 1.05 -16.62
C SER A 42 28.11 0.69 -15.30
N ALA A 43 27.10 -0.18 -15.33
CA ALA A 43 26.43 -0.65 -14.12
C ALA A 43 27.33 -1.56 -13.27
N TRP A 44 28.17 -2.38 -13.90
CA TRP A 44 29.12 -3.27 -13.23
C TRP A 44 30.29 -2.51 -12.59
N LEU A 45 30.79 -1.47 -13.27
CA LEU A 45 31.91 -0.66 -12.80
C LEU A 45 31.51 0.44 -11.83
N ALA A 46 30.22 0.61 -11.52
CA ALA A 46 29.74 1.60 -10.55
C ALA A 46 29.69 0.97 -9.15
N PRO A 47 30.62 1.32 -8.23
CA PRO A 47 30.66 0.75 -6.88
C PRO A 47 29.35 1.03 -6.12
N GLU A 48 28.83 2.25 -6.29
CA GLU A 48 27.65 2.72 -5.55
C GLU A 48 26.33 2.09 -5.99
N ALA A 49 26.28 1.49 -7.18
CA ALA A 49 25.03 0.92 -7.69
C ALA A 49 24.64 -0.37 -6.96
N GLY A 50 25.61 -1.14 -6.46
CA GLY A 50 25.38 -2.30 -5.60
C GLY A 50 24.92 -1.85 -4.22
N ASP A 51 25.75 -1.04 -3.56
CA ASP A 51 25.54 -0.57 -2.19
C ASP A 51 24.22 0.18 -2.02
N GLN A 52 23.84 1.03 -2.97
CA GLN A 52 22.55 1.73 -2.91
C GLN A 52 21.34 0.78 -3.04
N ARG A 53 21.45 -0.28 -3.85
CA ARG A 53 20.38 -1.28 -3.98
C ARG A 53 20.25 -2.09 -2.70
N GLU A 54 21.37 -2.53 -2.14
CA GLU A 54 21.40 -3.27 -0.88
C GLU A 54 20.87 -2.43 0.27
N ALA A 55 21.29 -1.17 0.39
CA ALA A 55 20.78 -0.24 1.40
C ALA A 55 19.27 0.03 1.23
N ALA A 56 18.78 0.17 -0.01
CA ALA A 56 17.35 0.33 -0.27
C ALA A 56 16.56 -0.93 0.10
N MET A 57 17.11 -2.13 -0.14
CA MET A 57 16.50 -3.39 0.30
C MET A 57 16.47 -3.50 1.82
N ALA A 58 17.59 -3.21 2.50
CA ALA A 58 17.68 -3.21 3.96
C ALA A 58 16.65 -2.25 4.58
N LYS A 59 16.50 -1.04 4.03
CA LYS A 59 15.48 -0.07 4.48
C LYS A 59 14.05 -0.56 4.29
N ARG A 60 13.77 -1.26 3.20
CA ARG A 60 12.44 -1.88 2.97
C ARG A 60 12.17 -3.01 3.95
N LEU A 61 13.18 -3.83 4.26
CA LEU A 61 13.08 -4.89 5.25
C LEU A 61 12.86 -4.32 6.66
N ASP A 62 13.61 -3.30 7.06
CA ASP A 62 13.41 -2.61 8.35
C ASP A 62 11.97 -2.07 8.48
N ARG A 63 11.46 -1.44 7.42
CA ARG A 63 10.07 -0.97 7.38
C ARG A 63 9.06 -2.10 7.55
N LEU A 64 9.28 -3.24 6.88
CA LEU A 64 8.41 -4.41 7.03
C LEU A 64 8.45 -4.96 8.46
N SER A 65 9.64 -5.09 9.06
CA SER A 65 9.78 -5.53 10.45
C SER A 65 8.99 -4.66 11.42
N ARG A 66 9.10 -3.33 11.30
CA ARG A 66 8.31 -2.39 12.12
C ARG A 66 6.79 -2.53 11.90
N GLN A 67 6.37 -2.82 10.67
CA GLN A 67 4.96 -3.07 10.37
C GLN A 67 4.48 -4.37 11.03
N PHE A 68 5.30 -5.41 11.07
CA PHE A 68 5.00 -6.66 11.77
C PHE A 68 4.95 -6.49 13.28
N GLU A 69 5.89 -5.76 13.88
CA GLU A 69 5.86 -5.45 15.32
C GLU A 69 4.58 -4.70 15.72
N LYS A 70 4.15 -3.74 14.88
CA LYS A 70 2.88 -3.05 15.10
C LYS A 70 1.70 -4.00 14.98
N LEU A 71 1.68 -4.85 13.95
CA LEU A 71 0.61 -5.83 13.74
C LEU A 71 0.51 -6.83 14.91
N GLU A 72 1.63 -7.30 15.42
CA GLU A 72 1.70 -8.19 16.59
C GLU A 72 1.10 -7.51 17.82
N ARG A 73 1.46 -6.23 18.07
CA ARG A 73 0.85 -5.44 19.15
C ARG A 73 -0.66 -5.30 18.98
N ASP A 74 -1.11 -4.91 17.79
CA ASP A 74 -2.53 -4.72 17.51
C ASP A 74 -3.29 -6.06 17.64
N GLN A 75 -2.67 -7.18 17.27
CA GLN A 75 -3.23 -8.52 17.47
C GLN A 75 -3.33 -8.89 18.95
N ASN A 76 -2.30 -8.63 19.76
CA ASN A 76 -2.34 -8.88 21.19
C ASN A 76 -3.46 -8.06 21.87
N ILE A 77 -3.60 -6.78 21.51
CA ILE A 77 -4.68 -5.93 22.00
C ILE A 77 -6.05 -6.51 21.62
N LEU A 78 -6.23 -7.00 20.40
CA LEU A 78 -7.47 -7.66 19.98
C LEU A 78 -7.75 -8.93 20.79
N ILE A 79 -6.73 -9.76 21.03
CA ILE A 79 -6.86 -10.98 21.85
C ILE A 79 -7.29 -10.63 23.27
N GLU A 80 -6.63 -9.67 23.91
CA GLU A 80 -6.99 -9.20 25.26
C GLU A 80 -8.41 -8.63 25.30
N THR A 81 -8.77 -7.82 24.31
CA THR A 81 -10.12 -7.23 24.20
C THR A 81 -11.19 -8.31 24.08
N VAL A 82 -10.99 -9.32 23.23
CA VAL A 82 -11.93 -10.43 23.07
C VAL A 82 -12.02 -11.25 24.35
N ALA A 83 -10.89 -11.52 25.02
CA ALA A 83 -10.89 -12.24 26.29
C ALA A 83 -11.69 -11.49 27.38
N LEU A 84 -11.50 -10.17 27.47
CA LEU A 84 -12.27 -9.31 28.39
C LEU A 84 -13.76 -9.30 28.04
N TYR A 85 -14.10 -9.20 26.76
CA TYR A 85 -15.49 -9.26 26.29
C TYR A 85 -16.16 -10.59 26.64
N VAL A 86 -15.50 -11.73 26.36
CA VAL A 86 -16.02 -13.05 26.69
C VAL A 86 -16.21 -13.20 28.19
N ARG A 87 -15.24 -12.76 29.00
CA ARG A 87 -15.36 -12.78 30.47
C ARG A 87 -16.55 -11.95 30.95
N TYR A 88 -16.70 -10.74 30.45
CA TYR A 88 -17.83 -9.87 30.79
C TYR A 88 -19.16 -10.50 30.37
N PHE A 89 -19.23 -11.02 29.14
CA PHE A 89 -20.42 -11.70 28.61
C PHE A 89 -20.85 -12.86 29.50
N LEU A 90 -19.92 -13.75 29.88
CA LEU A 90 -20.22 -14.89 30.76
C LEU A 90 -20.56 -14.48 32.20
N THR A 91 -20.09 -13.32 32.65
CA THR A 91 -20.37 -12.79 33.99
C THR A 91 -21.77 -12.19 34.07
N VAL A 92 -22.22 -11.51 33.01
CA VAL A 92 -23.51 -10.78 32.99
C VAL A 92 -24.63 -11.61 32.35
N SER A 93 -24.32 -12.59 31.51
CA SER A 93 -25.33 -13.41 30.85
C SER A 93 -26.03 -14.34 31.86
N THR A 94 -27.31 -14.07 32.10
CA THR A 94 -28.15 -14.91 32.94
C THR A 94 -28.41 -16.25 32.24
N PRO A 95 -28.21 -17.40 32.92
CA PRO A 95 -28.50 -18.71 32.34
C PRO A 95 -29.97 -18.82 31.95
N LEU A 96 -30.25 -19.31 30.74
CA LEU A 96 -31.62 -19.54 30.31
C LEU A 96 -32.20 -20.80 30.97
N PRO A 97 -33.50 -20.79 31.33
CA PRO A 97 -34.22 -22.00 31.73
C PRO A 97 -34.06 -23.11 30.69
N GLU A 98 -33.91 -24.35 31.14
CA GLU A 98 -33.59 -25.50 30.30
C GLU A 98 -34.59 -25.69 29.14
N ALA A 99 -35.88 -25.45 29.41
CA ALA A 99 -36.96 -25.50 28.43
C ALA A 99 -36.79 -24.54 27.23
N HIS A 100 -36.00 -23.46 27.37
CA HIS A 100 -35.76 -22.48 26.32
C HIS A 100 -34.37 -22.57 25.70
N GLN A 101 -33.48 -23.43 26.21
CA GLN A 101 -32.09 -23.50 25.75
C GLN A 101 -31.98 -23.93 24.29
N GLU A 102 -32.72 -24.96 23.87
CA GLU A 102 -32.66 -25.44 22.48
C GLU A 102 -33.17 -24.39 21.48
N ALA A 103 -34.27 -23.71 21.81
CA ALA A 103 -34.79 -22.61 20.99
C ALA A 103 -33.79 -21.44 20.90
N ALA A 104 -33.17 -21.07 22.02
CA ALA A 104 -32.17 -20.00 22.06
C ALA A 104 -30.89 -20.37 21.29
N LYS A 105 -30.41 -21.62 21.38
CA LYS A 105 -29.29 -22.13 20.59
C LYS A 105 -29.60 -22.08 19.09
N ALA A 106 -30.78 -22.55 18.69
CA ALA A 106 -31.22 -22.51 17.30
C ALA A 106 -31.29 -21.08 16.76
N GLN A 107 -31.85 -20.15 17.55
CA GLN A 107 -31.90 -18.73 17.18
C GLN A 107 -30.51 -18.10 17.11
N GLY A 108 -29.62 -18.41 18.07
CA GLY A 108 -28.24 -17.94 18.07
C GLY A 108 -27.48 -18.38 16.82
N ARG A 109 -27.62 -19.65 16.44
CA ARG A 109 -27.04 -20.20 15.20
C ARG A 109 -27.56 -19.47 13.96
N ALA A 110 -28.88 -19.30 13.83
CA ALA A 110 -29.47 -18.60 12.70
C ALA A 110 -28.97 -17.14 12.58
N ARG A 111 -28.87 -16.42 13.70
CA ARG A 111 -28.32 -15.05 13.73
C ARG A 111 -26.85 -15.02 13.36
N PHE A 112 -26.05 -15.99 13.83
CA PHE A 112 -24.63 -16.08 13.50
C PHE A 112 -24.41 -16.37 12.00
N GLU A 113 -25.18 -17.28 11.42
CA GLU A 113 -25.11 -17.57 9.97
C GLU A 113 -25.42 -16.31 9.14
N GLN A 114 -26.45 -15.54 9.51
CA GLN A 114 -26.75 -14.27 8.86
C GLN A 114 -25.62 -13.24 9.01
N PHE A 115 -25.02 -13.13 10.20
CA PHE A 115 -23.88 -12.25 10.44
C PHE A 115 -22.69 -12.64 9.55
N VAL A 116 -22.33 -13.93 9.49
CA VAL A 116 -21.22 -14.42 8.66
C VAL A 116 -21.48 -14.12 7.19
N GLU A 117 -22.71 -14.32 6.72
CA GLU A 117 -23.07 -14.01 5.34
C GLU A 117 -22.93 -12.51 5.03
N GLN A 118 -23.43 -11.64 5.92
CA GLN A 118 -23.29 -10.19 5.79
C GLN A 118 -21.82 -9.75 5.81
N LEU A 119 -21.02 -10.29 6.72
CA LEU A 119 -19.59 -10.03 6.82
C LEU A 119 -18.87 -10.47 5.54
N GLY A 120 -19.17 -11.67 5.02
CA GLY A 120 -18.61 -12.17 3.77
C GLY A 120 -18.92 -11.27 2.59
N ARG A 121 -20.18 -10.82 2.45
CA ARG A 121 -20.58 -9.85 1.42
C ARG A 121 -19.86 -8.52 1.58
N HIS A 122 -19.61 -8.06 2.81
CA HIS A 122 -18.90 -6.81 3.08
C HIS A 122 -17.41 -6.92 2.70
N LEU A 123 -16.74 -8.00 3.10
CA LEU A 123 -15.33 -8.25 2.77
C LEU A 123 -15.10 -8.36 1.25
N LEU A 124 -16.00 -9.03 0.52
CA LEU A 124 -15.92 -9.13 -0.95
C LEU A 124 -16.03 -7.78 -1.67
N ARG A 125 -16.67 -6.79 -1.05
CA ARG A 125 -16.76 -5.42 -1.61
C ARG A 125 -15.47 -4.61 -1.41
N GLY A 126 -14.50 -5.11 -0.64
CA GLY A 126 -13.20 -4.47 -0.42
C GLY A 126 -13.23 -3.20 0.43
N ARG A 127 -14.36 -2.90 1.10
CA ARG A 127 -14.46 -1.76 2.03
C ARG A 127 -13.98 -2.15 3.41
N SER A 128 -13.33 -1.21 4.10
CA SER A 128 -12.86 -1.41 5.46
C SER A 128 -14.00 -1.07 6.41
N LEU A 129 -14.55 -2.07 7.11
CA LEU A 129 -15.56 -1.87 8.15
C LEU A 129 -15.09 -0.87 9.21
N VAL A 130 -13.81 -0.93 9.58
CA VAL A 130 -13.19 -0.01 10.55
C VAL A 130 -13.26 1.44 10.04
N ARG A 131 -13.07 1.64 8.73
CA ARG A 131 -13.17 2.96 8.12
C ARG A 131 -14.62 3.45 8.06
N ASP A 132 -15.55 2.59 7.66
CA ASP A 132 -16.98 2.93 7.61
C ASP A 132 -17.50 3.35 9.00
N VAL A 133 -17.11 2.62 10.05
CA VAL A 133 -17.45 2.94 11.44
C VAL A 133 -16.76 4.23 11.91
N TYR A 134 -15.50 4.46 11.53
CA TYR A 134 -14.81 5.71 11.87
C TYR A 134 -15.47 6.93 11.21
N GLU A 135 -15.88 6.82 9.94
CA GLU A 135 -16.58 7.88 9.21
C GLU A 135 -17.99 8.15 9.78
N GLU A 136 -18.69 7.12 10.28
CA GLU A 136 -19.99 7.24 10.94
C GLU A 136 -19.91 7.90 12.32
N ILE A 137 -18.85 7.61 13.09
CA ILE A 137 -18.61 8.22 14.41
C ILE A 137 -18.11 9.68 14.28
N GLN A 138 -17.50 10.06 13.14
CA GLN A 138 -17.03 11.41 12.83
C GLN A 138 -17.77 12.04 11.62
N PRO A 139 -19.06 12.39 11.73
CA PRO A 139 -19.75 13.12 10.68
C PRO A 139 -19.30 14.60 10.72
N GLY A 140 -18.26 14.96 9.95
CA GLY A 140 -17.92 16.38 9.70
C GLY A 140 -16.44 16.79 9.59
N GLY A 141 -15.48 15.86 9.59
CA GLY A 141 -14.05 16.21 9.70
C GLY A 141 -13.30 16.67 8.44
N THR A 142 -13.93 16.82 7.27
CA THR A 142 -13.23 17.29 6.06
C THR A 142 -14.11 18.17 5.18
N GLY A 143 -13.93 19.49 5.28
CA GLY A 143 -14.45 20.42 4.28
C GLY A 143 -14.85 21.78 4.83
N SER A 144 -13.90 22.62 5.23
CA SER A 144 -13.94 24.09 5.05
C SER A 144 -12.69 24.72 5.66
N GLY A 145 -11.75 25.09 4.80
CA GLY A 145 -10.54 25.78 5.23
C GLY A 145 -9.58 26.16 4.11
N ASP A 146 -9.93 25.93 2.83
CA ASP A 146 -9.07 26.34 1.72
C ASP A 146 -9.90 26.69 0.48
N ALA A 147 -10.61 27.82 0.56
CA ALA A 147 -11.24 28.46 -0.59
C ALA A 147 -11.59 29.92 -0.27
N ALA A 148 -10.60 30.80 -0.11
CA ALA A 148 -10.74 32.24 -0.39
C ALA A 148 -9.38 32.93 -0.43
N ALA A 149 -8.55 32.58 -1.41
CA ALA A 149 -7.52 33.49 -1.88
C ALA A 149 -7.51 33.45 -3.40
N SER A 150 -8.23 34.39 -4.02
CA SER A 150 -7.92 34.83 -5.38
C SER A 150 -7.99 36.35 -5.44
N PRO A 151 -7.04 36.99 -6.15
CA PRO A 151 -6.78 38.42 -6.04
C PRO A 151 -7.69 39.20 -6.99
N GLN A 152 -8.37 40.23 -6.49
CA GLN A 152 -9.04 41.20 -7.35
C GLN A 152 -8.00 42.17 -7.92
N SER A 153 -7.73 41.98 -9.22
CA SER A 153 -7.01 42.91 -10.07
C SER A 153 -7.72 44.26 -10.15
N ALA A 154 -6.89 45.29 -10.20
CA ALA A 154 -7.14 46.65 -10.62
C ALA A 154 -8.20 46.80 -11.72
N GLU A 155 -9.25 47.59 -11.44
CA GLU A 155 -9.92 48.47 -12.41
C GLU A 155 -10.87 49.42 -11.66
N SER A 156 -10.33 50.54 -11.19
CA SER A 156 -11.14 51.71 -10.82
C SER A 156 -10.37 52.98 -11.18
N MET A 157 -10.22 53.19 -12.50
CA MET A 157 -9.71 54.45 -13.03
C MET A 157 -10.47 54.82 -14.31
N GLN A 158 -11.78 54.97 -14.20
CA GLN A 158 -12.59 55.86 -15.06
C GLN A 158 -14.00 55.97 -14.49
N GLU A 159 -14.34 57.18 -14.04
CA GLU A 159 -15.68 57.81 -13.91
C GLU A 159 -15.80 58.62 -12.62
N ALA A 160 -15.31 59.85 -12.66
CA ALA A 160 -15.89 61.03 -11.99
C ALA A 160 -14.99 62.24 -12.28
N ARG A 161 -14.98 62.67 -13.55
CA ARG A 161 -14.60 64.03 -13.91
C ARG A 161 -15.87 64.85 -13.84
N THR A 162 -16.08 65.50 -12.71
CA THR A 162 -16.85 66.75 -12.60
C THR A 162 -15.93 67.77 -11.97
#